data_AF-A0A356ZXQ6-F1
#
_entry.id   AF-A0A356ZXQ6-F1
#
_cell.length_a   1.000
_cell.length_b   1.000
_cell.length_c   1.000
_cell.angle_alpha   90.00
_cell.angle_beta   90.00
_cell.angle_gamma   90.00
#
_symmetry.space_group_name_H-M   'P 1'
#
loop_
_entity.id
_entity.type
_entity.pdbx_description
1 polymer ?
#
loop_
_entity_poly.entity_id
_entity_poly.type
_entity_poly.pdbx_seq_one_letter_code
_entity_poly.pdbx_strand_id
1 'polypeptide(L)'
;MNIAIVSRKLSGRGGMETVIQTLGQVAQAKNIPLALWAMGQLENDEWLRGIPFQFSKIDQGTGRRLQLKAKLPFYIVALARLLRRSQVDTLLITDPIFAEAAYRARYLTNRRIRI
;
A
#
# COMPACT_ATOMS: atom_id res chain seq x y z
N MET A 1 -7.48 10.02 -12.16
CA MET A 1 -7.67 8.85 -11.27
C MET A 1 -6.31 8.48 -10.72
N ASN A 2 -6.13 8.64 -9.42
CA ASN A 2 -4.87 8.39 -8.75
C ASN A 2 -4.96 7.07 -7.98
N ILE A 3 -4.06 6.14 -8.28
CA ILE A 3 -4.09 4.78 -7.74
C ILE A 3 -2.97 4.64 -6.71
N ALA A 4 -3.24 3.95 -5.60
CA ALA A 4 -2.19 3.40 -4.77
C ALA A 4 -2.36 1.89 -4.57
N ILE A 5 -1.27 1.14 -4.72
CA ILE A 5 -1.22 -0.27 -4.35
C ILE A 5 -0.84 -0.34 -2.87
N VAL A 6 -1.67 -0.98 -2.05
CA VAL A 6 -1.37 -1.21 -0.63
C VAL A 6 -0.88 -2.63 -0.45
N SER A 7 0.37 -2.76 -0.01
CA SER A 7 1.01 -4.06 0.16
C SER A 7 1.62 -4.23 1.55
N ARG A 8 1.96 -5.48 1.87
CA ARG A 8 2.77 -5.82 3.05
C ARG A 8 4.23 -5.43 2.81
N LYS A 9 5.10 -5.71 3.79
CA LYS A 9 6.56 -5.72 3.55
C LYS A 9 6.90 -6.63 2.37
N LEU A 10 7.67 -6.10 1.41
CA LEU A 10 8.17 -6.82 0.25
C LEU A 10 9.69 -7.02 0.37
N SER A 11 10.19 -8.16 -0.10
CA SER A 11 11.61 -8.49 -0.10
C SER A 11 12.36 -7.80 -1.24
N GLY A 12 11.63 -7.38 -2.28
CA GLY A 12 12.21 -6.80 -3.49
C GLY A 12 12.58 -7.84 -4.55
N ARG A 13 12.26 -9.12 -4.29
CA ARG A 13 12.51 -10.25 -5.19
C ARG A 13 11.37 -11.25 -5.05
N GLY A 14 10.43 -11.22 -5.99
CA GLY A 14 9.27 -12.11 -5.97
C GLY A 14 8.25 -11.78 -7.05
N GLY A 15 7.24 -12.65 -7.17
CA GLY A 15 6.19 -12.50 -8.18
C GLY A 15 5.31 -11.28 -7.95
N MET A 16 5.11 -10.86 -6.69
CA MET A 16 4.33 -9.68 -6.38
C MET A 16 5.04 -8.40 -6.87
N GLU A 17 6.35 -8.34 -6.69
CA GLU A 17 7.21 -7.26 -7.18
C GLU A 17 7.14 -7.16 -8.70
N THR A 18 7.27 -8.28 -9.42
CA THR A 18 7.11 -8.31 -10.89
C THR A 18 5.74 -7.77 -11.32
N VAL A 19 4.65 -8.19 -10.66
CA VAL A 19 3.30 -7.70 -10.96
C VAL A 19 3.20 -6.19 -10.72
N ILE A 20 3.72 -5.68 -9.60
CA ILE A 20 3.70 -4.25 -9.28
C ILE A 20 4.52 -3.45 -10.30
N GLN A 21 5.67 -3.95 -10.75
CA GLN A 21 6.46 -3.31 -11.80
C GLN A 21 5.70 -3.24 -13.12
N THR A 22 5.10 -4.34 -13.55
CA THR A 22 4.32 -4.39 -14.78
C THR A 22 3.14 -3.42 -14.70
N LEU A 23 2.42 -3.37 -13.58
CA LEU A 23 1.34 -2.41 -13.36
C LEU A 23 1.85 -0.96 -13.38
N GLY A 24 3.00 -0.69 -12.77
CA GLY A 24 3.64 0.63 -12.79
C GLY A 24 4.00 1.09 -14.20
N GLN A 25 4.62 0.22 -15.00
CA GLN A 25 4.97 0.48 -16.40
C GLN A 25 3.72 0.75 -17.25
N VAL A 26 2.68 -0.07 -17.10
CA VAL A 26 1.41 0.12 -17.82
C VAL A 26 0.71 1.41 -17.39
N ALA A 27 0.71 1.72 -16.10
CA ALA A 27 0.13 2.97 -15.59
C ALA A 27 0.88 4.19 -16.13
N GLN A 28 2.22 4.15 -16.15
CA GLN A 28 3.07 5.20 -16.72
C GLN A 28 2.78 5.39 -18.21
N ALA A 29 2.74 4.31 -19.00
CA ALA A 29 2.43 4.38 -20.43
C ALA A 29 1.05 4.98 -20.72
N LYS A 30 0.10 4.85 -19.77
CA LYS A 30 -1.25 5.42 -19.86
C LYS A 30 -1.41 6.76 -19.16
N ASN A 31 -0.33 7.35 -18.64
CA ASN A 31 -0.35 8.59 -17.83
C ASN A 31 -1.31 8.51 -16.63
N ILE A 32 -1.38 7.34 -15.99
CA ILE A 32 -2.18 7.11 -14.77
C ILE A 32 -1.23 7.18 -13.57
N PRO A 33 -1.42 8.14 -12.64
CA PRO A 33 -0.61 8.20 -11.42
C PRO A 33 -0.82 6.95 -10.56
N LEU A 34 0.26 6.19 -10.35
CA LEU A 34 0.28 4.99 -9.52
C LEU A 34 1.40 5.10 -8.50
N ALA A 35 1.07 4.84 -7.23
CA ALA A 35 2.04 4.78 -6.15
C ALA A 35 1.99 3.44 -5.40
N LEU A 36 3.09 3.05 -4.77
CA LEU A 36 3.13 1.92 -3.84
C LEU A 36 3.10 2.42 -2.39
N TRP A 37 2.17 1.89 -1.59
CA TRP A 37 2.12 2.07 -0.15
C TRP A 37 2.43 0.75 0.56
N ALA A 38 3.64 0.63 1.08
CA ALA A 38 4.08 -0.56 1.81
C ALA A 38 3.79 -0.44 3.32
N MET A 39 3.07 -1.41 3.87
CA MET A 39 2.78 -1.54 5.30
C MET A 39 3.92 -2.25 6.04
N GLY A 40 5.14 -1.76 5.83
CA GLY A 40 6.38 -2.27 6.39
C GLY A 40 7.57 -1.71 5.62
N GLN A 41 8.75 -1.71 6.24
CA GLN A 41 9.98 -1.29 5.59
C GLN A 41 10.36 -2.27 4.48
N LEU A 42 10.61 -1.76 3.28
CA LEU A 42 11.11 -2.53 2.13
C LEU A 42 12.56 -2.97 2.39
N GLU A 43 12.91 -4.19 1.97
CA GLU A 43 14.28 -4.71 2.09
C GLU A 43 15.18 -4.24 0.95
N ASN A 44 14.63 -4.17 -0.26
CA ASN A 44 15.24 -3.62 -1.47
C ASN A 44 14.16 -2.82 -2.22
N ASP A 45 14.49 -1.61 -2.65
CA ASP A 45 13.62 -0.70 -3.40
C ASP A 45 14.12 -0.40 -4.83
N GLU A 46 15.23 -0.99 -5.27
CA GLU A 46 15.81 -0.78 -6.60
C GLU A 46 14.85 -1.20 -7.72
N TRP A 47 13.99 -2.16 -7.44
CA TRP A 47 12.96 -2.65 -8.36
C TRP A 47 11.82 -1.65 -8.57
N LEU A 48 11.69 -0.62 -7.71
CA LEU A 48 10.67 0.43 -7.81
C LEU A 48 11.08 1.62 -8.68
N ARG A 49 12.12 1.49 -9.51
CA ARG A 49 12.55 2.56 -10.44
C ARG A 49 11.36 3.07 -11.26
N GLY A 50 11.06 4.36 -11.10
CA GLY A 50 9.96 5.04 -11.79
C GLY A 50 8.58 4.91 -11.13
N ILE A 51 8.47 4.21 -9.99
CA ILE A 51 7.22 4.06 -9.24
C ILE A 51 7.35 4.82 -7.92
N PRO A 52 6.61 5.94 -7.72
CA PRO A 52 6.57 6.63 -6.44
C PRO A 52 6.13 5.67 -5.32
N PHE A 53 6.82 5.67 -4.19
CA PHE A 53 6.47 4.80 -3.08
C PHE A 53 6.58 5.48 -1.72
N GLN A 54 5.83 4.96 -0.76
CA GLN A 54 5.92 5.32 0.66
C GLN A 54 5.82 4.04 1.48
N PHE A 55 6.52 3.99 2.61
CA PHE A 55 6.38 2.89 3.56
C PHE A 55 6.00 3.41 4.94
N SER A 56 5.21 2.62 5.65
CA SER A 56 4.89 2.85 7.06
C SER A 56 5.69 1.90 7.92
N LYS A 57 6.53 2.44 8.81
CA LYS A 57 7.31 1.66 9.77
C LYS A 57 6.39 1.15 10.89
N ILE A 58 5.65 0.10 10.59
CA ILE A 58 4.80 -0.62 11.54
C ILE A 58 5.63 -1.79 12.05
N ASP A 59 6.17 -1.62 13.26
CA ASP A 59 7.34 -2.32 13.81
C ASP A 59 7.28 -3.86 13.76
N GLN A 60 8.48 -4.43 13.77
CA GLN A 60 8.95 -5.80 13.50
C GLN A 60 7.99 -6.97 13.78
N GLY A 61 7.71 -7.76 12.75
CA GLY A 61 7.10 -9.08 12.89
C GLY A 61 7.19 -9.85 11.58
N THR A 62 7.15 -11.17 11.65
CA THR A 62 7.29 -12.11 10.52
C THR A 62 6.22 -12.01 9.42
N GLY A 63 5.21 -11.15 9.57
CA GLY A 63 4.07 -11.08 8.65
C GLY A 63 3.08 -12.25 8.79
N ARG A 64 3.18 -13.06 9.86
CA ARG A 64 2.24 -14.15 10.14
C ARG A 64 0.83 -13.61 10.43
N ARG A 65 -0.20 -14.33 9.98
CA ARG A 65 -1.63 -13.93 10.06
C ARG A 65 -2.10 -13.49 11.45
N LEU A 66 -1.65 -14.15 12.52
CA LEU A 66 -1.97 -13.77 13.90
C LEU A 66 -1.36 -12.42 14.30
N GLN A 67 -0.14 -12.13 13.82
CA GLN A 67 0.52 -10.84 14.06
C GLN A 67 -0.14 -9.72 13.25
N LEU A 68 -0.70 -10.02 12.07
CA LEU A 68 -1.40 -9.03 11.25
C LEU A 68 -2.69 -8.53 11.90
N LYS A 69 -3.51 -9.42 12.48
CA LYS A 69 -4.74 -9.02 13.17
C LYS A 69 -4.46 -8.14 14.39
N ALA A 70 -3.48 -8.51 15.21
CA ALA A 70 -3.07 -7.69 16.35
C ALA A 70 -2.57 -6.30 15.92
N LYS A 71 -2.03 -6.19 14.70
CA LYS A 71 -1.51 -4.93 14.14
C LYS A 71 -2.56 -4.09 13.39
N LEU A 72 -3.80 -4.56 13.26
CA LEU A 72 -4.87 -3.86 12.55
C LEU A 72 -5.02 -2.38 12.97
N PRO A 73 -5.01 -2.01 14.27
CA PRO A 73 -5.07 -0.60 14.67
C PRO A 73 -3.95 0.26 14.07
N PHE A 74 -2.73 -0.27 13.96
CA PHE A 74 -1.61 0.47 13.37
C PHE A 74 -1.77 0.63 11.87
N TYR A 75 -2.25 -0.40 11.17
CA TYR A 75 -2.55 -0.30 9.73
C TYR A 75 -3.63 0.75 9.44
N ILE A 76 -4.68 0.83 10.28
CA ILE A 76 -5.73 1.85 10.16
C ILE A 76 -5.14 3.25 10.28
N VAL A 77 -4.35 3.49 11.33
CA VAL A 77 -3.75 4.81 11.59
C VAL A 77 -2.76 5.19 10.48
N ALA A 78 -1.95 4.24 10.01
CA ALA A 78 -1.01 4.46 8.92
C ALA A 78 -1.74 4.83 7.61
N LEU A 79 -2.75 4.04 7.22
CA LEU A 79 -3.57 4.33 6.04
C LEU A 79 -4.30 5.66 6.19
N ALA A 80 -4.88 5.98 7.35
CA ALA A 80 -5.55 7.26 7.56
C ALA A 80 -4.59 8.45 7.35
N ARG A 81 -3.33 8.34 7.81
CA ARG A 81 -2.30 9.37 7.58
C ARG A 81 -1.94 9.51 6.10
N LEU A 82 -1.74 8.39 5.39
CA LEU A 82 -1.45 8.38 3.94
C LEU A 82 -2.62 8.97 3.14
N LEU A 83 -3.85 8.63 3.51
CA LEU A 83 -5.06 9.16 2.90
C LEU A 83 -5.22 10.66 3.11
N ARG A 84 -4.88 11.20 4.28
CA ARG A 84 -4.94 12.66 4.54
C ARG A 84 -3.93 13.46 3.73
N ARG A 85 -2.79 12.87 3.36
CA ARG A 85 -1.67 13.55 2.70
C ARG A 85 -1.61 13.33 1.19
N SER A 86 -2.47 12.48 0.65
CA SER A 86 -2.45 12.10 -0.77
C SER A 86 -3.74 12.48 -1.47
N GLN A 87 -3.71 12.56 -2.80
CA GLN A 87 -4.89 12.73 -3.65
C GLN A 87 -5.33 11.41 -4.28
N VAL A 88 -5.08 10.28 -3.62
CA VAL A 88 -5.45 8.94 -4.14
C VAL A 88 -6.96 8.75 -4.13
N ASP A 89 -7.49 8.20 -5.22
CA ASP A 89 -8.92 7.95 -5.44
C ASP A 89 -9.27 6.46 -5.35
N THR A 90 -8.29 5.60 -5.66
CA THR A 90 -8.46 4.14 -5.70
C THR A 90 -7.30 3.44 -5.00
N LEU A 91 -7.61 2.51 -4.12
CA LEU A 91 -6.66 1.60 -3.48
C LEU A 91 -6.78 0.23 -4.14
N LEU A 92 -5.64 -0.35 -4.50
CA LEU A 92 -5.52 -1.76 -4.89
C LEU A 92 -4.90 -2.51 -3.72
N ILE A 93 -5.70 -3.31 -3.02
CA ILE A 93 -5.27 -3.97 -1.79
C ILE A 93 -4.73 -5.38 -2.09
N THR A 94 -3.53 -5.71 -1.61
CA THR A 94 -2.94 -7.05 -1.81
C THR A 94 -3.21 -8.05 -0.68
N ASP A 95 -3.71 -7.61 0.48
CA ASP A 95 -3.98 -8.48 1.64
C ASP A 95 -5.32 -8.10 2.32
N PRO A 96 -6.19 -9.07 2.65
CA PRO A 96 -7.48 -8.80 3.30
C PRO A 96 -7.42 -7.93 4.56
N ILE A 97 -6.35 -8.03 5.37
CA ILE A 97 -6.26 -7.22 6.60
C ILE A 97 -6.14 -5.72 6.28
N PHE A 98 -5.52 -5.38 5.15
CA PHE A 98 -5.39 -4.00 4.70
C PHE A 98 -6.68 -3.48 4.07
N ALA A 99 -7.54 -4.36 3.55
CA ALA A 99 -8.87 -3.96 3.07
C ALA A 99 -9.74 -3.51 4.26
N GLU A 100 -9.72 -4.28 5.36
CA GLU A 100 -10.39 -3.88 6.60
C GLU A 100 -9.80 -2.57 7.14
N ALA A 101 -8.48 -2.44 7.16
CA ALA A 101 -7.81 -1.23 7.61
C ALA A 101 -8.18 -0.01 6.74
N ALA A 102 -8.21 -0.18 5.41
CA ALA A 102 -8.57 0.85 4.45
C ALA A 102 -10.03 1.28 4.62
N TYR A 103 -10.95 0.35 4.84
CA TYR A 103 -12.36 0.66 5.07
C TYR A 103 -12.55 1.53 6.32
N ARG A 104 -11.86 1.19 7.42
CA ARG A 104 -11.91 1.97 8.66
C ARG A 104 -11.18 3.32 8.52
N ALA A 105 -10.04 3.35 7.86
CA ALA A 105 -9.29 4.58 7.59
C ALA A 105 -10.09 5.56 6.72
N ARG A 106 -10.83 5.06 5.73
CA ARG A 106 -11.74 5.84 4.88
C ARG A 106 -12.77 6.59 5.73
N TYR A 107 -13.39 5.92 6.71
CA TYR A 107 -14.33 6.54 7.64
C TYR A 107 -13.69 7.63 8.50
N LEU A 108 -12.51 7.37 9.07
CA LEU A 108 -11.76 8.33 9.91
C LEU A 108 -11.24 9.56 9.18
N THR A 109 -11.21 9.51 7.85
CA THR A 109 -10.71 10.61 7.00
C THR A 109 -11.83 11.28 6.21
N ASN A 110 -13.06 10.75 6.28
CA ASN A 110 -14.20 11.17 5.48
C ASN A 110 -13.91 11.28 3.97
N ARG A 111 -12.94 10.50 3.46
CA ARG A 111 -12.58 10.50 2.04
C ARG A 111 -13.44 9.49 1.29
N ARG A 112 -13.91 9.87 0.10
CA ARG A 112 -14.57 8.92 -0.82
C ARG A 112 -13.51 8.25 -1.69
N ILE A 113 -13.17 7.01 -1.34
CA ILE A 113 -12.11 6.23 -1.99
C ILE A 113 -12.66 4.86 -2.36
N ARG A 114 -12.32 4.41 -3.56
CA ARG A 114 -12.59 3.06 -4.05
C ARG A 114 -11.51 2.12 -3.49
N ILE A 115 -11.93 1.00 -2.91
CA ILE A 115 -11.05 -0.03 -2.34
C ILE A 115 -11.32 -1.32 -3.10
#